data_AF-U2FGE0-F1
#
_entry.id   AF-U2FGE0-F1
#
_cell.length_a   1.000
_cell.length_b   1.000
_cell.length_c   1.000
_cell.angle_alpha   90.00
_cell.angle_beta   90.00
_cell.angle_gamma   90.00
#
_symmetry.space_group_name_H-M   'P 1'
#
loop_
_entity.id
_entity.type
_entity.pdbx_description
1 polymer ?
#
loop_
_entity_poly.entity_id
_entity_poly.type
_entity_poly.pdbx_seq_one_letter_code
_entity_poly.pdbx_strand_id
1 'polypeptide(L)'
;MHLNSSTGGNVRTLPARKDASADRQQAAADDAALARDERNEEIAEHVTFDKLEISTTDCAVIDAALARGHIEDVYAVWGILVAARAAEIARRIAAADLAAVAPRFAMTTCSSCGAELGPGNAGISHCSDHGAPVLRLLRGA
;
A
#
# COMPACT_ATOMS: atom_id res chain seq x y z
N MET A 1 5.28 -12.11 63.80
CA MET A 1 5.00 -13.13 62.77
C MET A 1 4.68 -12.39 61.47
N HIS A 2 5.51 -12.58 60.47
CA HIS A 2 5.42 -11.97 59.15
C HIS A 2 4.57 -12.87 58.24
N LEU A 3 3.54 -12.33 57.59
CA LEU A 3 3.02 -12.87 56.34
C LEU A 3 2.67 -11.69 55.42
N ASN A 4 3.59 -11.42 54.48
CA ASN A 4 3.41 -10.48 53.38
C ASN A 4 2.72 -11.26 52.25
N SER A 5 1.41 -11.04 52.07
CA SER A 5 0.63 -11.73 51.05
C SER A 5 1.03 -11.23 49.66
N SER A 6 1.71 -12.12 48.94
CA SER A 6 2.14 -11.99 47.56
C SER A 6 1.03 -11.49 46.63
N THR A 7 1.40 -10.51 45.81
CA THR A 7 0.73 -10.00 44.61
C THR A 7 0.10 -11.13 43.79
N GLY A 8 -1.22 -11.28 43.91
CA GLY A 8 -2.02 -12.12 43.04
C GLY A 8 -2.06 -11.52 41.64
N GLY A 9 -1.08 -11.88 40.80
CA GLY A 9 -1.15 -11.67 39.35
C GLY A 9 -2.42 -12.34 38.83
N ASN A 10 -3.35 -11.52 38.36
CA ASN A 10 -4.69 -11.94 38.02
C ASN A 10 -4.65 -12.75 36.71
N VAL A 11 -4.47 -14.08 36.83
CA VAL A 11 -4.24 -15.02 35.71
C VAL A 11 -5.37 -14.97 34.68
N ARG A 12 -6.58 -14.55 35.06
CA ARG A 12 -7.72 -14.34 34.14
C ARG A 12 -7.65 -13.07 33.30
N THR A 13 -6.84 -12.09 33.68
CA THR A 13 -6.72 -10.80 32.97
C THR A 13 -5.74 -10.90 31.80
N LEU A 14 -4.83 -11.88 31.79
CA LEU A 14 -3.88 -12.10 30.71
C LEU A 14 -4.50 -12.75 29.45
N PRO A 15 -5.35 -13.80 29.55
CA PRO A 15 -6.09 -14.35 28.41
C PRO A 15 -6.97 -13.30 27.73
N ALA A 16 -7.83 -12.62 28.50
CA ALA A 16 -8.73 -11.60 27.97
C ALA A 16 -8.01 -10.42 27.29
N ARG A 17 -6.80 -10.04 27.75
CA ARG A 17 -5.99 -9.00 27.09
C ARG A 17 -5.32 -9.50 25.81
N LYS A 18 -4.92 -10.77 25.77
CA LYS A 18 -4.36 -11.40 24.57
C LYS A 18 -5.43 -11.51 23.48
N ASP A 19 -6.64 -11.92 23.86
CA ASP A 19 -7.80 -11.98 22.97
C ASP A 19 -8.14 -10.59 22.43
N ALA A 20 -8.25 -9.58 23.30
CA ALA A 20 -8.49 -8.19 22.86
C ALA A 20 -7.37 -7.60 21.98
N SER A 21 -6.13 -8.09 22.08
CA SER A 21 -5.04 -7.66 21.20
C SER A 21 -5.14 -8.33 19.83
N ALA A 22 -5.49 -9.61 19.79
CA ALA A 22 -5.74 -10.33 18.54
C ALA A 22 -6.94 -9.74 17.80
N ASP A 23 -8.03 -9.44 18.51
CA ASP A 23 -9.22 -8.81 17.95
C ASP A 23 -8.90 -7.43 17.35
N ARG A 24 -8.10 -6.61 18.04
CA ARG A 24 -7.66 -5.31 17.49
C ARG A 24 -6.77 -5.45 16.26
N GLN A 25 -5.89 -6.46 16.24
CA GLN A 25 -5.04 -6.72 15.08
C GLN A 25 -5.88 -7.17 13.88
N GLN A 26 -6.88 -8.03 14.12
CA GLN A 26 -7.80 -8.47 13.09
C GLN A 26 -8.63 -7.30 12.56
N ALA A 27 -9.23 -6.50 13.43
CA ALA A 27 -9.98 -5.31 13.03
C ALA A 27 -9.12 -4.35 12.19
N ALA A 28 -7.87 -4.10 12.60
CA ALA A 28 -6.96 -3.26 11.82
C ALA A 28 -6.60 -3.85 10.44
N ALA A 29 -6.50 -5.18 10.34
CA ALA A 29 -6.24 -5.87 9.08
C ALA A 29 -7.47 -5.81 8.16
N ASP A 30 -8.67 -5.99 8.71
CA ASP A 30 -9.93 -5.91 7.99
C ASP A 30 -10.18 -4.48 7.49
N ASP A 31 -9.95 -3.47 8.33
CA ASP A 31 -10.04 -2.06 7.95
C ASP A 31 -9.04 -1.72 6.82
N ALA A 32 -7.82 -2.25 6.88
CA ALA A 32 -6.82 -2.05 5.83
C ALA A 32 -7.21 -2.74 4.51
N ALA A 33 -7.84 -3.91 4.59
CA ALA A 33 -8.36 -4.60 3.41
C ALA A 33 -9.52 -3.83 2.78
N LEU A 34 -10.46 -3.34 3.59
CA LEU A 34 -11.58 -2.53 3.13
C LEU A 34 -11.11 -1.24 2.45
N ALA A 35 -10.18 -0.51 3.07
CA ALA A 35 -9.62 0.71 2.50
C ALA A 35 -8.90 0.46 1.16
N ARG A 36 -8.25 -0.70 1.00
CA ARG A 36 -7.62 -1.09 -0.26
C ARG A 36 -8.67 -1.36 -1.33
N ASP A 37 -9.74 -2.06 -0.98
CA ASP A 37 -10.80 -2.42 -1.91
C ASP A 37 -11.59 -1.17 -2.35
N GLU A 38 -11.95 -0.27 -1.43
CA GLU A 38 -12.57 1.03 -1.72
C GLU A 38 -11.72 1.86 -2.70
N ARG A 39 -10.41 1.96 -2.45
CA ARG A 39 -9.48 2.66 -3.35
C ARG A 39 -9.42 1.99 -4.72
N ASN A 40 -9.42 0.66 -4.79
CA ASN A 40 -9.36 -0.07 -6.05
C ASN A 40 -10.66 0.12 -6.86
N GLU A 41 -11.81 0.20 -6.19
CA GLU A 41 -13.10 0.55 -6.81
C GLU A 41 -13.08 1.99 -7.35
N GLU A 42 -12.58 2.96 -6.58
CA GLU A 42 -12.44 4.35 -7.02
C GLU A 42 -11.51 4.44 -8.25
N ILE A 43 -10.38 3.73 -8.24
CA ILE A 43 -9.49 3.63 -9.40
C ILE A 43 -10.25 3.09 -10.61
N ALA A 44 -11.03 2.02 -10.43
CA ALA A 44 -11.79 1.40 -11.52
C ALA A 44 -12.89 2.30 -12.06
N GLU A 45 -13.56 3.10 -11.23
CA GLU A 45 -14.57 4.07 -11.64
C GLU A 45 -13.97 5.18 -12.52
N HIS A 46 -12.77 5.64 -12.19
CA HIS A 46 -12.08 6.71 -12.91
C HIS A 46 -11.31 6.25 -14.17
N VAL A 47 -11.43 4.99 -14.57
CA VAL A 47 -10.88 4.51 -15.86
C VAL A 47 -11.87 4.79 -16.99
N THR A 48 -11.47 5.73 -17.85
CA THR A 48 -12.18 6.17 -19.05
C THR A 48 -11.53 5.65 -20.33
N PHE A 49 -12.29 5.65 -21.42
CA PHE A 49 -11.87 5.09 -22.71
C PHE A 49 -10.64 5.78 -23.32
N ASP A 50 -10.48 7.08 -23.15
CA ASP A 50 -9.37 7.87 -23.69
C ASP A 50 -8.00 7.51 -23.09
N LYS A 51 -7.99 6.71 -22.01
CA LYS A 51 -6.78 6.26 -21.32
C LYS A 51 -6.37 4.85 -21.69
N LEU A 52 -7.18 4.13 -22.48
CA LEU A 52 -6.92 2.74 -22.79
C LEU A 52 -5.79 2.62 -23.80
N GLU A 53 -4.72 1.95 -23.39
CA GLU A 53 -3.65 1.53 -24.30
C GLU A 53 -4.09 0.26 -25.01
N ILE A 54 -4.48 0.39 -26.28
CA ILE A 54 -4.84 -0.74 -27.13
C ILE A 54 -3.63 -1.09 -28.00
N SER A 55 -3.30 -2.38 -28.10
CA SER A 55 -2.16 -2.82 -28.88
C SER A 55 -2.38 -2.55 -30.38
N THR A 56 -1.30 -2.40 -31.14
CA THR A 56 -1.39 -2.21 -32.60
C THR A 56 -2.09 -3.37 -33.29
N THR A 57 -1.93 -4.59 -32.75
CA THR A 57 -2.59 -5.80 -33.26
C THR A 57 -4.10 -5.74 -33.03
N ASP A 58 -4.52 -5.34 -31.83
CA ASP A 58 -5.94 -5.21 -31.49
C ASP A 58 -6.61 -4.07 -32.27
N CYS A 59 -5.91 -2.96 -32.48
CA CYS A 59 -6.37 -1.89 -33.37
C CYS A 59 -6.63 -2.41 -34.79
N ALA A 60 -5.74 -3.25 -35.34
CA ALA A 60 -5.96 -3.84 -36.66
C ALA A 60 -7.18 -4.77 -36.70
N VAL A 61 -7.46 -5.49 -35.62
CA VAL A 61 -8.69 -6.31 -35.49
C VAL A 61 -9.93 -5.43 -35.46
N ILE A 62 -9.90 -4.34 -34.69
CA ILE A 62 -11.00 -3.36 -34.61
C ILE A 62 -11.24 -2.72 -35.98
N ASP A 63 -10.19 -2.26 -36.67
CA ASP A 63 -10.31 -1.65 -38.00
C ASP A 63 -10.93 -2.62 -39.01
N ALA A 64 -10.48 -3.89 -39.01
CA ALA A 64 -11.03 -4.91 -39.89
C ALA A 64 -12.50 -5.23 -39.58
N ALA A 65 -12.88 -5.27 -38.30
CA ALA A 65 -14.25 -5.45 -37.84
C ALA A 65 -15.16 -4.30 -38.29
N LEU A 66 -14.73 -3.06 -38.06
CA LEU A 66 -15.46 -1.86 -38.47
C LEU A 66 -15.63 -1.77 -39.99
N ALA A 67 -14.60 -2.16 -40.75
CA ALA A 67 -14.65 -2.19 -42.21
C ALA A 67 -15.66 -3.22 -42.75
N ARG A 68 -15.84 -4.36 -42.08
CA ARG A 68 -16.85 -5.37 -42.45
C ARG A 68 -18.27 -4.95 -42.08
N GLY A 69 -18.44 -4.27 -40.94
CA GLY A 69 -19.73 -3.77 -40.48
C GLY A 69 -20.72 -4.87 -40.07
N HIS A 70 -20.22 -6.04 -39.67
CA HIS A 70 -21.05 -7.15 -39.20
C HIS A 70 -21.37 -6.99 -37.71
N ILE A 71 -22.58 -7.37 -37.29
CA ILE A 71 -22.97 -7.26 -35.88
C ILE A 71 -22.24 -8.28 -35.00
N GLU A 72 -21.83 -9.39 -35.58
CA GLU A 72 -21.05 -10.43 -34.93
C GLU A 72 -19.68 -9.92 -34.47
N ASP A 73 -19.11 -8.96 -35.22
CA ASP A 73 -17.82 -8.35 -34.90
C ASP A 73 -17.88 -7.43 -33.65
N VAL A 74 -19.08 -7.01 -33.23
CA VAL A 74 -19.27 -6.19 -32.03
C VAL A 74 -18.72 -6.88 -30.79
N TYR A 75 -18.87 -8.20 -30.68
CA TYR A 75 -18.34 -8.95 -29.53
C TYR A 75 -16.81 -9.02 -29.52
N ALA A 76 -16.18 -9.07 -30.70
CA ALA A 76 -14.72 -9.03 -30.80
C ALA A 76 -14.17 -7.67 -30.37
N VAL A 77 -14.76 -6.58 -30.89
CA VAL A 77 -14.40 -5.21 -30.51
C VAL A 77 -14.66 -4.99 -29.02
N TRP A 78 -15.84 -5.36 -28.52
CA TRP A 78 -16.18 -5.25 -27.10
C TRP A 78 -15.20 -6.00 -26.20
N GLY A 79 -14.85 -7.24 -26.56
CA GLY A 79 -13.89 -8.05 -25.81
C GLY A 79 -12.52 -7.40 -25.70
N ILE A 80 -12.02 -6.82 -26.79
CA ILE A 80 -10.76 -6.06 -26.81
C ILE A 80 -10.85 -4.86 -25.86
N LEU A 81 -11.93 -4.08 -25.94
CA LEU A 81 -12.07 -2.87 -25.14
C LEU A 81 -12.21 -3.18 -23.64
N VAL A 82 -12.94 -4.24 -23.29
CA VAL A 82 -13.05 -4.73 -21.91
C VAL A 82 -11.69 -5.20 -21.39
N ALA A 83 -10.94 -5.94 -22.21
CA ALA A 83 -9.61 -6.41 -21.83
C ALA A 83 -8.63 -5.23 -21.62
N ALA A 84 -8.64 -4.25 -22.52
CA ALA A 84 -7.83 -3.04 -22.39
C ALA A 84 -8.20 -2.25 -21.11
N ARG A 85 -9.50 -2.15 -20.80
CA ARG A 85 -9.97 -1.52 -19.55
C ARG A 85 -9.50 -2.27 -18.30
N ALA A 86 -9.59 -3.59 -18.30
CA ALA A 86 -9.11 -4.40 -17.19
C ALA A 86 -7.59 -4.25 -16.98
N ALA A 87 -6.82 -4.21 -18.06
CA ALA A 87 -5.37 -4.00 -18.01
C ALA A 87 -5.00 -2.62 -17.45
N GLU A 88 -5.72 -1.56 -17.85
CA GLU A 88 -5.55 -0.20 -17.33
C GLU A 88 -5.79 -0.14 -15.82
N ILE A 89 -6.89 -0.73 -15.34
CA ILE A 89 -7.23 -0.81 -13.92
C ILE A 89 -6.11 -1.52 -13.15
N ALA A 90 -5.66 -2.68 -13.64
CA ALA A 90 -4.59 -3.45 -13.01
C ALA A 90 -3.29 -2.63 -12.91
N ARG A 91 -2.93 -1.88 -13.96
CA ARG A 91 -1.73 -1.04 -13.96
C ARG A 91 -1.83 0.08 -12.92
N ARG A 92 -2.99 0.73 -12.79
CA ARG A 92 -3.20 1.80 -11.81
C ARG A 92 -3.22 1.29 -10.38
N ILE A 93 -3.84 0.13 -10.13
CA ILE A 93 -3.78 -0.54 -8.82
C ILE A 93 -2.33 -0.86 -8.46
N ALA A 94 -1.57 -1.45 -9.38
CA ALA A 94 -0.16 -1.74 -9.14
C ALA A 94 0.67 -0.48 -8.82
N ALA A 95 0.41 0.63 -9.53
CA ALA A 95 1.04 1.91 -9.22
C ALA A 95 0.66 2.45 -7.84
N ALA A 96 -0.61 2.33 -7.44
CA ALA A 96 -1.08 2.74 -6.12
C ALA A 96 -0.50 1.86 -5.00
N ASP A 97 -0.35 0.56 -5.22
CA ASP A 97 0.29 -0.36 -4.28
C ASP A 97 1.77 -0.03 -4.07
N LEU A 98 2.49 0.27 -5.16
CA LEU A 98 3.87 0.75 -5.07
C LEU A 98 3.97 2.08 -4.30
N ALA A 99 3.05 3.01 -4.55
CA ALA A 99 3.00 4.29 -3.84
C ALA A 99 2.68 4.11 -2.34
N ALA A 100 1.88 3.11 -1.97
CA ALA A 100 1.51 2.85 -0.58
C ALA A 100 2.69 2.33 0.27
N VAL A 101 3.65 1.64 -0.33
CA VAL A 101 4.85 1.12 0.36
C VAL A 101 6.07 2.05 0.22
N ALA A 102 6.04 2.98 -0.73
CA ALA A 102 7.13 3.93 -0.92
C ALA A 102 7.22 4.93 0.25
N PRO A 103 8.43 5.27 0.72
CA PRO A 103 8.61 6.35 1.68
C PRO A 103 8.04 7.66 1.14
N ARG A 104 7.24 8.36 1.94
CA ARG A 104 6.65 9.65 1.56
C ARG A 104 7.71 10.72 1.30
N PHE A 105 8.83 10.64 2.01
CA PHE A 105 9.94 11.57 1.89
C PHE A 105 11.21 10.82 1.51
N ALA A 106 11.92 11.32 0.50
CA ALA A 106 13.22 10.78 0.09
C ALA A 106 14.32 10.97 1.15
N MET A 107 14.14 11.96 2.03
CA MET A 107 15.02 12.22 3.17
C MET A 107 14.17 12.72 4.34
N THR A 108 14.33 12.12 5.51
CA THR A 108 13.82 12.62 6.78
C THR A 108 14.99 13.04 7.66
N THR A 109 14.74 13.94 8.60
CA THR A 109 15.77 14.49 9.48
C THR A 109 15.33 14.47 10.93
N CYS A 110 16.30 14.54 11.84
CA CYS A 110 16.05 14.89 13.22
C CYS A 110 15.91 16.41 13.34
N SER A 111 14.77 16.89 13.84
CA SER A 111 14.55 18.33 14.03
C SER A 111 15.43 18.93 15.14
N SER A 112 15.95 18.12 16.05
CA SER A 112 16.78 18.59 17.17
C SER A 112 18.26 18.72 16.82
N CYS A 113 18.85 17.76 16.10
CA CYS A 113 20.28 17.77 15.77
C CYS A 113 20.59 17.92 14.27
N GLY A 114 19.56 17.91 13.40
CA GLY A 114 19.72 18.00 11.95
C GLY A 114 20.23 16.72 11.27
N ALA A 115 20.41 15.62 12.01
CA ALA A 115 20.90 14.37 11.43
C ALA A 115 19.98 13.86 10.31
N GLU A 116 20.59 13.47 9.19
CA GLU A 116 19.92 12.81 8.07
C GLU A 116 19.63 11.35 8.41
N LEU A 117 18.38 10.93 8.22
CA LEU A 117 17.90 9.59 8.59
C LEU A 117 17.58 8.70 7.37
N GLY A 118 17.71 9.27 6.16
CA GLY A 118 17.33 8.60 4.92
C GLY A 118 15.84 8.69 4.62
N PRO A 119 15.34 7.91 3.63
CA PRO A 119 13.94 7.91 3.26
C PRO A 119 13.02 7.46 4.42
N GLY A 120 11.87 8.10 4.56
CA GLY A 120 10.92 7.73 5.60
C GLY A 120 9.57 8.43 5.48
N ASN A 121 8.68 8.13 6.42
CA ASN A 121 7.32 8.68 6.47
C ASN A 121 7.17 9.82 7.49
N ALA A 122 8.17 10.03 8.34
CA ALA A 122 8.23 11.11 9.32
C ALA A 122 9.68 11.37 9.74
N GLY A 123 9.99 12.63 10.08
CA GLY A 123 11.19 12.94 10.86
C GLY A 123 11.00 12.58 12.34
N ILE A 124 12.06 12.70 13.12
CA ILE A 124 12.02 12.50 14.57
C ILE A 124 12.31 13.80 15.30
N SER A 125 11.77 13.91 16.51
CA SER A 125 11.92 15.12 17.33
C SER A 125 12.96 15.00 18.43
N HIS A 126 13.36 13.78 18.82
CA HIS A 126 14.37 13.57 19.86
C HIS A 126 15.56 12.78 19.32
N CYS A 127 16.77 13.20 19.69
CA CYS A 127 18.00 12.56 19.26
C CYS A 127 18.13 11.11 19.76
N SER A 128 17.44 10.74 20.85
CA SER A 128 17.38 9.36 21.33
C SER A 128 16.72 8.40 20.33
N ASP A 129 15.88 8.92 19.45
CA ASP A 129 14.96 8.12 18.65
C ASP A 129 15.55 7.74 17.28
N HIS A 130 16.64 8.38 16.82
CA HIS A 130 17.34 7.93 15.61
C HIS A 130 18.25 6.71 15.84
N GLY A 131 18.47 6.30 17.09
CA GLY A 131 19.58 5.42 17.44
C GLY A 131 20.91 6.15 17.25
N ALA A 132 21.79 6.13 18.25
CA ALA A 132 23.06 6.84 18.16
C ALA A 132 23.79 6.47 16.85
N PRO A 133 24.30 7.44 16.08
CA PRO A 133 25.21 7.12 14.99
C PRO A 133 26.35 6.34 15.64
N VAL A 134 26.64 5.14 15.13
CA VAL A 134 27.89 4.45 15.45
C VAL A 134 28.99 5.47 15.18
N LEU A 135 29.58 6.00 16.25
CA LEU A 135 30.77 6.85 16.16
C LEU A 135 31.82 6.02 15.44
N ARG A 136 31.93 6.22 14.12
CA ARG A 136 33.15 5.87 13.39
C ARG A 136 34.23 6.74 14.02
N LEU A 137 34.89 6.19 15.03
CA LEU A 137 36.17 6.66 15.51
C LEU A 137 37.07 6.73 14.28
N LEU A 138 37.21 7.93 13.71
CA LEU A 138 38.31 8.30 12.84
C LEU A 138 39.56 8.10 13.69
N ARG A 139 40.20 6.93 13.53
CA ARG A 139 41.53 6.65 14.05
C ARG A 139 42.47 7.58 13.29
N GLY A 140 42.77 8.72 13.92
CA GLY A 140 43.80 9.65 13.46
C GLY A 140 45.15 8.94 13.43
N ALA A 141 45.91 9.27 12.39
CA ALA A 141 47.31 8.91 12.17
C ALA A 141 48.23 9.52 13.23
#